data_AF-A0A251MZY2-F1
#
_entry.id   AF-A0A251MZY2-F1
#
_cell.length_a   1.000
_cell.length_b   1.000
_cell.length_c   1.000
_cell.angle_alpha   90.00
_cell.angle_beta   90.00
_cell.angle_gamma   90.00
#
_symmetry.space_group_name_H-M   'P 1'
#
loop_
_entity.id
_entity.type
_entity.pdbx_description
1 polymer ?
#
loop_
_entity_poly.entity_id
_entity_poly.type
_entity_poly.pdbx_seq_one_letter_code
_entity_poly.pdbx_strand_id
1 'polypeptide(L)'
;MLPQLSCLELSELPYLISFSHGKYAFKWPLVEMIIVDECPEMKNFCLGSLRTAKEVKISISGAGENLWQELNDSREESWSAFLDP
;
A
#
# COMPACT_ATOMS: atom_id res chain seq x y z
N MET A 1 5.19 12.11 5.19
CA MET A 1 5.97 10.96 4.69
C MET A 1 6.34 10.11 5.89
N LEU A 2 6.23 8.78 5.81
CA LEU A 2 6.49 7.85 6.92
C LEU A 2 7.70 6.96 6.56
N PRO A 3 8.94 7.48 6.59
CA PRO A 3 10.10 6.78 6.03
C PRO A 3 10.52 5.55 6.83
N GLN A 4 10.11 5.45 8.10
CA GLN A 4 10.41 4.35 9.01
C GLN A 4 9.24 3.40 9.25
N LEU A 5 8.20 3.47 8.41
CA LEU A 5 7.04 2.59 8.53
C LEU A 5 7.45 1.16 8.13
N SER A 6 7.42 0.25 9.09
CA SER A 6 7.67 -1.18 8.87
C SER A 6 6.38 -1.99 8.75
N CYS A 7 5.33 -1.60 9.45
CA CYS A 7 4.02 -2.24 9.40
C CYS A 7 2.91 -1.19 9.38
N LEU A 8 1.90 -1.41 8.53
CA LEU A 8 0.66 -0.66 8.54
C LEU A 8 -0.51 -1.63 8.68
N GLU A 9 -1.39 -1.35 9.62
CA GLU A 9 -2.62 -2.11 9.84
C GLU A 9 -3.81 -1.15 9.89
N LEU A 10 -4.86 -1.48 9.14
CA LEU A 10 -6.15 -0.81 9.13
C LEU A 10 -7.22 -1.88 9.39
N SER A 11 -7.81 -1.86 10.58
CA SER A 11 -8.71 -2.93 11.04
C SER A 11 -10.00 -2.34 11.61
N GLU A 12 -11.15 -2.91 11.25
CA GLU A 12 -12.47 -2.55 11.78
C GLU A 12 -12.84 -1.07 11.56
N LEU A 13 -12.56 -0.55 10.36
CA LEU A 13 -12.86 0.83 9.98
C LEU A 13 -13.96 0.85 8.90
N PRO A 14 -15.24 0.65 9.28
CA PRO A 14 -16.32 0.41 8.31
C PRO A 14 -16.60 1.56 7.37
N TYR A 15 -16.20 2.79 7.74
CA TYR A 15 -16.43 4.00 6.94
C TYR A 15 -15.14 4.57 6.33
N LEU A 16 -14.01 3.87 6.45
CA LEU A 16 -12.76 4.34 5.86
C LEU A 16 -12.82 4.18 4.34
N ILE A 17 -12.81 5.30 3.61
CA ILE A 17 -12.88 5.28 2.14
C ILE A 17 -11.49 5.10 1.52
N SER A 18 -10.47 5.72 2.11
CA SER A 18 -9.06 5.61 1.70
C SER A 18 -8.13 5.90 2.89
N PHE A 19 -6.91 5.37 2.86
CA PHE A 19 -5.87 5.68 3.86
C PHE A 19 -5.43 7.15 3.75
N SER A 20 -5.34 7.68 2.52
CA SER A 20 -4.94 9.07 2.28
C SER A 20 -5.58 9.66 1.02
N HIS A 21 -6.20 10.82 1.17
CA HIS A 21 -6.66 11.67 0.07
C HIS A 21 -5.54 12.53 -0.55
N GLY A 22 -4.32 12.45 -0.02
CA GLY A 22 -3.17 13.17 -0.57
C GLY A 22 -2.79 12.64 -1.95
N LYS A 23 -2.55 13.56 -2.89
CA LYS A 23 -2.04 13.25 -4.25
C LYS A 23 -0.51 13.06 -4.28
N TYR A 24 0.13 12.99 -3.11
CA TYR A 24 1.58 12.87 -3.00
C TYR A 24 2.02 11.42 -3.21
N ALA A 25 3.23 11.24 -3.76
CA ALA A 25 3.85 9.93 -3.85
C ALA A 25 4.32 9.47 -2.47
N PHE A 26 3.76 8.37 -1.97
CA PHE A 26 4.25 7.69 -0.77
C PHE A 26 5.42 6.78 -1.15
N LYS A 27 6.53 6.89 -0.42
CA LYS A 27 7.63 5.92 -0.49
C LYS A 27 7.83 5.30 0.88
N TRP A 28 7.62 4.00 0.97
CA TRP A 28 7.78 3.19 2.19
C TRP A 28 8.83 2.11 1.94
N PRO A 29 10.12 2.48 1.96
CA PRO A 29 11.20 1.56 1.60
C PRO A 29 11.42 0.45 2.64
N LEU A 30 10.89 0.61 3.85
CA LEU A 30 11.07 -0.32 4.97
C LEU A 30 9.80 -1.12 5.30
N VAL A 31 8.71 -0.96 4.54
CA VAL A 31 7.46 -1.65 4.86
C VAL A 31 7.57 -3.14 4.56
N GLU A 32 7.33 -3.95 5.58
CA GLU A 32 7.34 -5.41 5.52
C GLU A 32 5.92 -5.97 5.47
N MET A 33 4.94 -5.24 5.99
CA MET A 33 3.56 -5.70 6.09
C MET A 33 2.53 -4.59 5.95
N ILE A 34 1.50 -4.84 5.13
CA ILE A 34 0.29 -4.02 5.01
C ILE A 34 -0.91 -4.94 5.25
N ILE A 35 -1.73 -4.60 6.23
CA ILE A 35 -2.97 -5.32 6.57
C ILE A 35 -4.15 -4.36 6.42
N VAL A 36 -5.17 -4.80 5.70
CA VAL A 36 -6.48 -4.16 5.64
C VAL A 36 -7.53 -5.20 5.99
N ASP A 37 -8.17 -5.06 7.14
CA ASP A 37 -9.16 -6.01 7.65
C ASP A 37 -10.46 -5.29 8.00
N GLU A 38 -11.60 -5.85 7.62
CA GLU A 38 -12.94 -5.31 7.93
C GLU A 38 -13.07 -3.80 7.64
N CYS A 39 -12.69 -3.40 6.43
CA CYS A 39 -12.78 -2.03 5.91
C CYS A 39 -13.67 -1.97 4.64
N PRO A 40 -14.98 -2.28 4.74
CA PRO A 40 -15.86 -2.50 3.58
C PRO A 40 -16.03 -1.30 2.64
N GLU A 41 -15.99 -0.07 3.15
CA GLU A 41 -16.11 1.15 2.33
C GLU A 41 -14.80 1.58 1.67
N MET A 42 -13.69 0.89 1.96
CA MET A 42 -12.37 1.25 1.44
C MET A 42 -12.26 0.77 -0.01
N LYS A 43 -12.17 1.73 -0.94
CA LYS A 43 -12.20 1.44 -2.39
C LYS A 43 -10.83 1.59 -3.04
N ASN A 44 -10.02 2.48 -2.50
CA ASN A 44 -8.67 2.75 -2.95
C ASN A 44 -7.79 3.03 -1.72
N PHE A 45 -6.52 2.73 -1.82
CA PHE A 45 -5.58 2.91 -0.74
C PHE A 45 -5.20 4.39 -0.63
N CYS A 46 -4.80 5.01 -1.73
CA CYS A 46 -4.58 6.46 -1.79
C CYS A 46 -4.96 7.04 -3.15
N LEU A 47 -5.00 8.38 -3.26
CA LEU A 47 -5.19 9.06 -4.56
C LEU A 47 -3.86 9.36 -5.27
N GLY A 48 -2.74 9.27 -4.56
CA GLY A 48 -1.40 9.42 -5.09
C GLY A 48 -0.82 8.09 -5.57
N SER A 49 0.48 8.08 -5.87
CA SER A 49 1.20 6.83 -6.11
C SER A 49 1.79 6.29 -4.80
N LEU A 50 1.81 4.98 -4.67
CA LEU A 50 2.49 4.28 -3.58
C LEU A 50 3.69 3.52 -4.14
N ARG A 51 4.83 3.60 -3.46
CA ARG A 51 6.00 2.75 -3.68
C ARG A 51 6.39 2.06 -2.38
N THR A 52 6.36 0.74 -2.40
CA THR A 52 6.70 -0.11 -1.25
C THR A 52 7.95 -0.93 -1.53
N ALA A 53 8.50 -1.56 -0.48
CA ALA A 53 9.55 -2.55 -0.65
C ALA A 53 9.05 -3.75 -1.47
N LYS A 54 9.93 -4.36 -2.26
CA LYS A 54 9.61 -5.52 -3.11
C LYS A 54 9.01 -6.69 -2.34
N GLU A 55 9.47 -6.94 -1.11
CA GLU A 55 9.10 -8.11 -0.30
C GLU A 55 7.96 -7.83 0.70
N VAL A 56 7.21 -6.73 0.53
CA VAL A 56 6.07 -6.42 1.40
C VAL A 56 5.01 -7.52 1.35
N LYS A 57 4.52 -7.93 2.53
CA LYS A 57 3.39 -8.84 2.68
C LYS A 57 2.10 -8.03 2.71
N ILE A 58 1.15 -8.37 1.86
CA ILE A 58 -0.16 -7.70 1.79
C ILE A 58 -1.22 -8.71 2.21
N SER A 59 -2.03 -8.34 3.20
CA SER A 59 -3.21 -9.09 3.63
C SER A 59 -4.42 -8.17 3.55
N ILE A 60 -5.46 -8.62 2.83
CA ILE A 60 -6.71 -7.87 2.66
C ILE A 60 -7.87 -8.81 2.92
N SER A 61 -8.76 -8.42 3.82
CA SER A 61 -9.98 -9.12 4.19
C SER A 61 -11.08 -8.08 4.46
N GLY A 62 -12.33 -8.39 4.09
CA GLY A 62 -13.46 -7.49 4.34
C GLY A 62 -13.33 -6.08 3.74
N ALA A 63 -12.65 -5.93 2.58
CA ALA A 63 -12.43 -4.63 1.93
C ALA A 63 -12.67 -4.69 0.41
N GLY A 64 -12.71 -3.52 -0.26
CA GLY A 64 -13.09 -3.41 -1.67
C GLY A 64 -12.15 -4.10 -2.68
N GLU A 65 -12.73 -4.61 -3.78
CA GLU A 65 -12.08 -5.51 -4.76
C GLU A 65 -10.82 -4.93 -5.44
N ASN A 66 -10.66 -3.61 -5.51
CA ASN A 66 -9.55 -2.96 -6.23
C ASN A 66 -8.29 -2.72 -5.39
N LEU A 67 -8.37 -2.87 -4.06
CA LEU A 67 -7.25 -2.58 -3.16
C LEU A 67 -6.06 -3.53 -3.37
N TRP A 68 -6.34 -4.80 -3.66
CA TRP A 68 -5.30 -5.80 -3.86
C TRP A 68 -4.41 -5.48 -5.06
N GLN A 69 -5.01 -5.03 -6.17
CA GLN A 69 -4.25 -4.66 -7.36
C GLN A 69 -3.43 -3.39 -7.12
N GLU A 70 -4.03 -2.35 -6.53
CA GLU A 70 -3.34 -1.09 -6.22
C GLU A 70 -2.12 -1.32 -5.31
N LEU A 71 -2.26 -2.14 -4.27
CA LEU A 71 -1.17 -2.44 -3.35
C LEU A 71 -0.08 -3.33 -3.99
N ASN A 72 -0.43 -4.27 -4.88
CA ASN A 72 0.57 -5.07 -5.58
C ASN A 72 1.35 -4.26 -6.62
N ASP A 73 0.69 -3.37 -7.35
CA ASP A 73 1.32 -2.48 -8.34
C ASP A 73 2.27 -1.48 -7.67
N SER A 74 2.10 -1.24 -6.36
CA SER A 74 2.99 -0.38 -5.58
C SER A 74 4.36 -0.98 -5.30
N ARG A 75 4.54 -2.29 -5.49
CA ARG A 75 5.81 -2.98 -5.21
C ARG A 75 6.85 -2.50 -6.21
N GLU A 76 7.94 -1.91 -5.72
CA GLU A 76 9.01 -1.45 -6.60
C GLU A 76 9.65 -2.67 -7.30
N GLU A 77 9.45 -2.82 -8.61
CA GLU A 77 10.23 -3.77 -9.41
C GLU A 77 11.70 -3.38 -9.30
N SER A 78 12.51 -4.35 -8.84
CA SER A 78 13.94 -4.17 -8.61
C SER A 78 14.58 -3.49 -9.82
N TRP A 79 15.12 -2.29 -9.62
CA TRP A 79 15.95 -1.54 -10.59
C TRP A 79 17.29 -2.23 -10.90
N SER A 80 17.38 -3.55 -10.75
CA SER A 80 18.57 -4.34 -11.05
C SER A 80 18.74 -4.65 -12.53
N ALA A 81 17.81 -4.25 -13.42
CA ALA A 81 17.85 -4.55 -14.86
C ALA A 81 18.31 -3.39 -15.76
N PHE A 82 18.57 -2.19 -15.20
CA PHE A 82 18.95 -1.00 -16.00
C PHE A 82 20.26 -0.34 -15.55
N LEU A 83 21.08 -1.05 -14.77
CA LEU A 83 22.48 -0.70 -14.55
C LEU A 83 23.38 -1.67 -15.32
N ASP A 84 23.25 -1.66 -16.65
CA ASP A 84 24.33 -2.03 -17.57
C ASP A 84 24.55 -0.83 -18.49
N PRO A 85 25.61 -0.06 -18.24
CA PRO A 85 26.75 -0.08 -19.15
C PRO A 85 28.03 -0.65 -18.54
#